data_AF-A0A0S8BM78-F1
#
_entry.id   AF-A0A0S8BM78-F1
#
_cell.length_a   1.000
_cell.length_b   1.000
_cell.length_c   1.000
_cell.angle_alpha   90.00
_cell.angle_beta   90.00
_cell.angle_gamma   90.00
#
_symmetry.space_group_name_H-M   'P 1'
#
loop_
_entity.id
_entity.type
_entity.pdbx_description
1 polymer ?
#
loop_
_entity_poly.entity_id
_entity_poly.type
_entity_poly.pdbx_seq_one_letter_code
_entity_poly.pdbx_strand_id
1 'polypeptide(L)' 'GAEMARTEKIWDGRVPRNTIRADLDYGTAEALTTFGRIGVKVWIYKGEVLPQKSEATDVYISD' A
#
# COMPACT_ATOMS: atom_id res chain seq x y z
N GLY A 1 30.14 3.75 4.97
CA GLY A 1 28.90 3.20 5.56
C GLY A 1 29.13 2.98 7.04
N ALA A 2 28.07 2.91 7.86
CA ALA A 2 28.22 2.41 9.23
C ALA A 2 28.61 0.93 9.19
N GLU A 3 29.47 0.47 10.10
CA GLU A 3 29.95 -0.92 10.15
C GLU A 3 28.82 -1.92 10.48
N MET A 4 27.86 -1.49 11.31
CA MET A 4 26.68 -2.28 11.68
C MET A 4 25.45 -1.85 10.85
N ALA A 5 24.71 -2.84 10.34
CA ALA A 5 23.47 -2.61 9.60
C ALA A 5 22.37 -2.05 10.52
N ARG A 6 21.62 -1.06 10.02
CA ARG A 6 20.51 -0.43 10.74
C ARG A 6 19.28 -0.28 9.85
N THR A 7 18.10 -0.20 10.46
CA THR A 7 16.83 0.03 9.76
C THR A 7 16.21 1.30 10.30
N GLU A 8 16.07 2.31 9.45
CA GLU A 8 15.33 3.53 9.78
C GLU A 8 13.91 3.43 9.21
N LYS A 9 12.93 3.96 9.95
CA LYS A 9 11.53 4.04 9.51
C LYS A 9 11.02 5.44 9.76
N ILE A 10 10.40 6.00 8.73
CA ILE A 10 9.73 7.30 8.77
C ILE A 10 8.38 7.10 8.12
N TRP A 11 7.35 7.72 8.67
CA TRP A 11 6.02 7.76 8.07
C TRP A 11 5.43 9.14 8.29
N ASP A 12 4.58 9.54 7.37
CA ASP A 12 3.75 10.73 7.49
C ASP A 12 2.29 10.33 7.24
N GLY A 13 1.37 10.91 8.00
CA GLY A 13 -0.05 10.56 7.97
C GLY A 13 -0.37 9.15 8.50
N ARG A 14 -1.34 8.48 7.87
CA ARG A 14 -1.88 7.18 8.30
C ARG A 14 -1.58 6.10 7.27
N VAL A 15 -1.12 4.94 7.74
CA VAL A 15 -0.88 3.73 6.92
C VAL A 15 -1.54 2.51 7.58
N PRO A 16 -2.85 2.30 7.37
CA PRO A 16 -3.62 1.27 8.06
C PRO A 16 -3.42 -0.13 7.45
N ARG A 17 -2.30 -0.80 7.78
CA ARG A 17 -1.90 -2.10 7.20
C ARG A 17 -2.85 -3.29 7.49
N ASN A 18 -3.70 -3.19 8.51
CA ASN A 18 -4.62 -4.27 8.89
C ASN A 18 -6.03 -4.06 8.31
N THR A 19 -6.27 -2.96 7.59
CA THR A 19 -7.58 -2.63 7.03
C THR A 19 -7.66 -3.10 5.59
N ILE A 20 -8.39 -4.18 5.32
CA ILE A 20 -8.45 -4.81 3.98
C ILE A 20 -9.04 -3.87 2.91
N ARG A 21 -9.98 -3.00 3.30
CA ARG A 21 -10.59 -2.00 2.41
C ARG A 21 -9.69 -0.79 2.11
N ALA A 22 -8.53 -0.68 2.77
CA ALA A 22 -7.57 0.38 2.51
C ALA A 22 -6.83 0.10 1.20
N ASP A 23 -6.82 1.07 0.29
CA ASP A 23 -5.99 1.05 -0.90
C ASP A 23 -4.54 1.40 -0.50
N LEU A 24 -3.72 0.36 -0.39
CA LEU A 24 -2.32 0.45 0.02
C LEU A 24 -1.42 -0.09 -1.09
N ASP A 25 -0.63 0.81 -1.68
CA ASP A 25 0.45 0.43 -2.58
C ASP A 25 1.69 0.07 -1.76
N TYR A 26 2.27 -1.09 -2.07
CA TYR A 26 3.55 -1.52 -1.50
C TYR A 26 4.60 -1.66 -2.60
N GLY A 27 5.79 -1.13 -2.33
CA GLY A 27 6.93 -1.23 -3.24
C GLY A 27 8.24 -1.50 -2.49
N THR A 28 9.16 -2.17 -3.19
CA THR A 28 10.51 -2.43 -2.69
C THR A 28 11.55 -2.09 -3.74
N ALA A 29 12.66 -1.49 -3.31
CA ALA A 29 13.81 -1.23 -4.16
C ALA A 29 15.10 -1.49 -3.38
N GLU A 30 16.18 -1.79 -4.10
CA GLU A 30 17.51 -1.98 -3.54
C GLU A 30 18.46 -0.94 -4.15
N ALA A 31 19.03 -0.07 -3.32
CA ALA A 31 20.03 0.90 -3.75
C ALA A 31 21.42 0.26 -3.72
N LEU A 32 22.12 0.29 -4.87
CA LEU A 32 23.51 -0.15 -4.96
C LEU A 32 24.42 0.99 -4.51
N THR A 33 25.15 0.79 -3.42
CA THR A 33 26.11 1.76 -2.89
C THR A 33 27.49 1.14 -2.80
N THR A 34 28.53 1.98 -2.66
CA THR A 34 29.92 1.54 -2.55
C THR A 34 30.18 0.57 -1.39
N PHE A 35 29.36 0.63 -0.33
CA PHE A 35 29.50 -0.19 0.88
C PHE A 35 28.52 -1.37 0.95
N GLY A 36 27.74 -1.61 -0.11
CA GLY A 36 26.77 -2.70 -0.17
C GLY A 36 25.41 -2.27 -0.71
N ARG A 37 24.40 -3.12 -0.48
CA ARG A 37 23.02 -2.90 -0.95
C ARG A 37 22.15 -2.40 0.20
N ILE A 38 21.40 -1.33 -0.02
CA ILE A 38 20.45 -0.79 0.96
C ILE A 38 19.04 -1.11 0.47
N GLY A 39 18.30 -1.90 1.26
CA GLY A 39 16.89 -2.21 0.97
C GLY A 39 15.96 -1.09 1.42
N VAL A 40 15.08 -0.65 0.52
CA VAL A 40 14.05 0.38 0.77
C VAL A 40 12.68 -0.27 0.59
N LYS A 41 11.80 -0.08 1.58
CA LYS A 41 10.40 -0.53 1.55
C LYS A 41 9.49 0.67 1.73
N VAL A 42 8.50 0.82 0.85
CA VAL A 42 7.60 1.98 0.84
C VAL A 42 6.15 1.49 0.86
N TRP A 43 5.33 2.17 1.66
CA TRP A 43 3.89 2.02 1.70
C TRP A 43 3.24 3.36 1.38
N ILE A 44 2.31 3.39 0.43
CA ILE A 44 1.55 4.58 0.05
C ILE A 44 0.07 4.30 0.26
N TYR A 45 -0.56 5.05 1.15
CA TYR A 45 -2.00 4.97 1.38
C TYR A 45 -2.73 5.94 0.45
N LYS A 46 -3.57 5.41 -0.43
CA LYS A 46 -4.33 6.18 -1.44
C LYS A 46 -5.77 6.48 -1.02
N GLY A 47 -6.25 5.88 0.06
CA GLY A 47 -7.63 6.03 0.53
C GLY A 47 -8.30 4.68 0.72
N GLU A 48 -9.62 4.64 0.71
CA GLU A 48 -10.41 3.41 0.89
C GLU A 48 -11.17 3.08 -0.38
N VAL A 49 -11.17 1.80 -0.77
CA VAL A 49 -11.98 1.32 -1.89
C VAL A 49 -13.36 1.00 -1.35
N LEU A 50 -14.35 1.82 -1.73
CA LEU A 50 -15.77 1.53 -1.44
C LEU A 50 -16.32 0.61 -2.53
N PRO A 51 -17.04 -0.47 -2.20
CA PRO A 51 -17.70 -1.29 -3.20
C PRO A 51 -18.77 -0.45 -3.91
N GLN A 52 -18.64 -0.27 -5.23
CA GLN A 52 -19.70 0.32 -6.04
C GLN A 52 -20.92 -0.59 -5.97
N LYS A 53 -22.05 -0.04 -5.51
CA LYS A 53 -23.35 -0.71 -5.58
C LYS A 53 -23.72 -0.83 -7.06
N SER A 54 -23.58 -2.02 -7.65
CA SER A 54 -24.19 -2.27 -8.95
C SER A 54 -25.70 -2.21 -8.76
N GLU A 55 -26.35 -1.20 -9.35
CA GLU A 55 -27.81 -1.12 -9.41
C GLU A 55 -28.30 -2.26 -10.29
N ALA A 56 -28.60 -3.41 -9.67
CA ALA A 56 -29.41 -4.44 -10.30
C ALA A 56 -30.80 -3.83 -10.52
N THR A 57 -31.06 -3.36 -11.74
CA THR A 57 -32.40 -3.01 -12.17
C THR A 57 -33.14 -4.33 -12.36
N ASP A 58 -33.81 -4.80 -11.31
CA ASP A 58 -34.74 -5.92 -11.43
C ASP A 58 -35.88 -5.45 -12.36
N VAL A 59 -35.78 -5.82 -13.64
CA VAL A 59 -36.85 -5.62 -14.61
C VAL A 59 -37.94 -6.62 -14.26
N TYR A 60 -38.97 -6.16 -13.56
CA TYR A 60 -40.21 -6.91 -13.40
C TYR A 60 -40.83 -7.13 -14.78
N ILE A 61 -40.70 -8.34 -15.33
CA ILE A 61 -41.53 -8.77 -16.46
C ILE A 61 -42.77 -9.41 -15.84
N SER A 62 -43.88 -8.69 -15.92
CA SER A 62 -45.20 -9.28 -15.74
C SER A 62 -45.72 -9.74 -17.10
N ASP A 63 -45.82 -11.06 -17.28
CA ASP A 63 -46.73 -11.74 -18.21
C ASP A 63 -47.19 -13.06 -17.57
#